data_AF-A0A9D8NJM7-F1
#
_entry.id   AF-A0A9D8NJM7-F1
#
_cell.length_a   1.000
_cell.length_b   1.000
_cell.length_c   1.000
_cell.angle_alpha   90.00
_cell.angle_beta   90.00
_cell.angle_gamma   90.00
#
_symmetry.space_group_name_H-M   'P 1'
#
loop_
_entity.id
_entity.type
_entity.pdbx_description
1 polymer ?
#
loop_
_entity_poly.entity_id
_entity_poly.type
_entity_poly.pdbx_seq_one_letter_code
_entity_poly.pdbx_strand_id
1 'polypeptide(L)'
;MRQFQIIFNPTSAAELARMPKELQLQILGDFRGLPDEVMGTELQHFGRLERQGHVLHRFRVGDYRIYFERHPLGVVVHRILSRNTLKDFLYRSSLPTGEDEALQENPQFWAMIDSAGAKVR
;
A
#
# COMPACT_ATOMS: atom_id res chain seq x y z
N MET A 1 -10.20 16.51 18.90
CA MET A 1 -9.40 16.09 17.74
C MET A 1 -9.83 14.68 17.37
N ARG A 2 -10.14 14.41 16.09
CA ARG A 2 -10.47 13.04 15.65
C ARG A 2 -9.18 12.22 15.64
N GLN A 3 -9.18 11.05 16.26
CA GLN A 3 -8.03 10.15 16.28
C GLN A 3 -7.76 9.61 14.87
N PHE A 4 -6.52 9.76 14.39
CA PHE A 4 -6.10 9.16 13.12
C PHE A 4 -6.05 7.64 13.25
N GLN A 5 -6.64 6.93 12.29
CA GLN A 5 -6.74 5.48 12.27
C GLN A 5 -5.94 4.89 11.12
N ILE A 6 -5.18 3.85 11.44
CA ILE A 6 -4.54 2.98 10.46
C ILE A 6 -5.42 1.73 10.37
N ILE A 7 -6.17 1.63 9.27
CA ILE A 7 -7.17 0.59 9.08
C ILE A 7 -6.56 -0.50 8.20
N PHE A 8 -6.43 -1.71 8.73
CA PHE A 8 -6.06 -2.89 7.95
C PHE A 8 -7.33 -3.64 7.55
N ASN A 9 -7.52 -3.87 6.25
CA ASN A 9 -8.56 -4.78 5.79
C ASN A 9 -8.20 -6.23 6.19
N PRO A 10 -9.12 -7.20 6.10
CA PRO A 10 -8.84 -8.58 6.50
C PRO A 10 -7.62 -9.21 5.81
N THR A 11 -7.35 -8.84 4.55
CA THR A 11 -6.21 -9.34 3.78
C THR A 11 -4.90 -8.74 4.28
N SER A 12 -4.80 -7.42 4.40
CA SER A 12 -3.58 -6.76 4.86
C SER A 12 -3.29 -7.05 6.33
N ALA A 13 -4.31 -7.27 7.16
CA ALA A 13 -4.16 -7.75 8.53
C ALA A 13 -3.53 -9.15 8.56
N ALA A 14 -3.99 -10.07 7.70
CA ALA A 14 -3.43 -11.41 7.60
C ALA A 14 -2.00 -11.40 7.03
N GLU A 15 -1.70 -10.52 6.07
CA GLU A 15 -0.35 -10.31 5.54
C GLU A 15 0.60 -9.81 6.64
N LEU A 16 0.18 -8.80 7.40
CA LEU A 16 0.95 -8.28 8.54
C LEU A 16 1.20 -9.36 9.61
N ALA A 17 0.18 -10.12 9.97
CA ALA A 17 0.26 -11.14 11.02
C ALA A 17 1.25 -12.27 10.70
N ARG A 18 1.53 -12.54 9.42
CA ARG A 18 2.50 -13.56 8.97
C ARG A 18 3.95 -13.07 9.03
N MET A 19 4.19 -11.80 9.29
CA MET A 19 5.53 -11.20 9.31
C MET A 19 6.23 -11.44 10.66
N PRO A 20 7.58 -11.42 10.70
CA PRO A 20 8.33 -11.36 11.95
C PRO A 20 7.90 -10.18 12.84
N LYS A 21 7.98 -10.35 14.16
CA LYS A 21 7.41 -9.37 15.10
C LYS A 21 8.07 -8.01 14.99
N GLU A 22 9.39 -7.98 14.80
CA GLU A 22 10.17 -6.76 14.62
C GLU A 22 9.69 -5.97 13.41
N LEU A 23 9.43 -6.66 12.30
CA LEU A 23 8.94 -6.03 11.07
C LEU A 23 7.50 -5.50 11.24
N GLN A 24 6.63 -6.25 11.94
CA GLN A 24 5.29 -5.75 12.25
C GLN A 24 5.37 -4.43 13.03
N LEU A 25 6.24 -4.36 14.05
CA LEU A 25 6.44 -3.17 14.87
C LEU A 25 7.02 -2.01 14.06
N GLN A 26 7.97 -2.29 13.15
CA GLN A 26 8.53 -1.29 12.25
C GLN A 26 7.45 -0.68 11.35
N ILE A 27 6.65 -1.51 10.67
CA ILE A 27 5.56 -1.05 9.81
C ILE A 27 4.58 -0.18 10.61
N LEU A 28 4.16 -0.62 11.80
CA LEU A 28 3.27 0.15 12.66
C LEU A 28 3.90 1.47 13.14
N GLY A 29 5.22 1.51 13.34
CA GLY A 29 5.98 2.71 13.69
C GLY A 29 5.97 3.74 12.55
N ASP A 30 6.28 3.30 11.34
CA ASP A 30 6.28 4.15 10.15
C ASP A 30 4.87 4.74 9.89
N PHE A 31 3.82 3.94 10.12
CA PHE A 31 2.44 4.43 10.01
C PHE A 31 2.06 5.48 11.05
N ARG A 32 2.73 5.56 12.20
CA ARG A 32 2.48 6.61 13.20
C ARG A 32 3.07 7.96 12.82
N GLY A 33 4.02 8.01 11.89
CA GLY A 33 4.56 9.26 11.31
C GLY A 33 3.68 9.81 10.17
N LEU A 34 2.90 8.94 9.51
CA LEU A 34 1.99 9.33 8.44
C LEU A 34 0.94 10.40 8.79
N PRO A 35 0.35 10.51 10.01
CA PRO A 35 -0.62 11.55 10.30
C PRO A 35 -0.07 12.96 10.01
N ASP A 36 1.19 13.23 10.34
CA ASP A 36 1.82 14.52 10.11
C ASP A 36 2.10 14.75 8.60
N GLU A 37 2.53 13.70 7.89
CA GLU A 37 2.85 13.74 6.45
C GLU A 37 1.63 13.74 5.53
N VAL A 38 0.54 13.09 5.94
CA VAL A 38 -0.74 13.02 5.21
C VAL A 38 -1.54 14.30 5.40
N MET A 39 -1.39 14.98 6.55
CA MET A 39 -1.99 16.29 6.83
C MET A 39 -1.19 17.44 6.20
N GLY A 40 0.14 17.27 6.06
CA GLY A 40 0.97 18.09 5.18
C GLY A 40 0.78 17.71 3.71
N THR A 41 1.12 18.59 2.79
CA THR A 41 1.14 18.33 1.34
C THR A 41 2.26 17.35 0.91
N GLU A 42 2.77 16.54 1.83
CA GLU A 42 4.05 15.81 1.76
C GLU A 42 3.91 14.35 1.33
N LEU A 43 2.77 13.96 0.75
CA LEU A 43 2.62 12.64 0.12
C LEU A 43 3.51 12.43 -1.12
N GLN A 44 4.22 13.47 -1.58
CA GLN A 44 5.12 13.40 -2.74
C GLN A 44 6.29 12.43 -2.53
N HIS A 45 6.60 12.06 -1.29
CA HIS A 45 7.63 11.06 -0.98
C HIS A 45 7.16 9.61 -1.21
N PHE A 46 5.87 9.40 -1.45
CA PHE A 46 5.30 8.08 -1.70
C PHE A 46 5.15 7.81 -3.19
N GLY A 47 5.37 6.55 -3.56
CA GLY A 47 4.95 6.07 -4.88
C GLY A 47 3.44 6.24 -5.02
N ARG A 48 2.99 6.61 -6.21
CA ARG A 48 1.58 6.91 -6.48
C ARG A 48 1.15 6.16 -7.72
N LEU A 49 0.14 5.32 -7.56
CA LEU A 49 -0.50 4.59 -8.65
C LEU A 49 -1.92 5.13 -8.79
N GLU A 50 -2.34 5.42 -10.02
CA GLU A 50 -3.68 5.91 -10.30
C GLU A 50 -4.34 5.09 -11.42
N ARG A 51 -5.54 4.57 -11.16
CA ARG A 51 -6.34 3.90 -12.19
C ARG A 51 -7.80 4.27 -12.06
N GLN A 52 -8.39 4.81 -13.13
CA GLN A 52 -9.83 5.13 -13.19
C GLN A 52 -10.29 6.02 -12.00
N GLY A 53 -9.46 6.97 -11.58
CA GLY A 53 -9.74 7.84 -10.43
C GLY A 53 -9.47 7.24 -9.05
N HIS A 54 -9.08 5.95 -8.96
CA HIS A 54 -8.59 5.34 -7.73
C HIS A 54 -7.11 5.64 -7.54
N VAL A 55 -6.77 6.30 -6.43
CA VAL A 55 -5.39 6.66 -6.10
C VAL A 55 -4.87 5.77 -4.96
N LEU A 56 -3.84 5.00 -5.26
CA LEU A 56 -3.15 4.13 -4.33
C LEU A 56 -1.76 4.68 -4.06
N HIS A 57 -1.43 4.87 -2.78
CA HIS A 57 -0.11 5.31 -2.35
C HIS A 57 0.70 4.09 -1.95
N ARG A 58 2.02 4.19 -2.14
CA ARG A 58 2.97 3.14 -1.82
C ARG A 58 4.17 3.68 -1.08
N PHE A 59 4.53 3.03 0.02
CA PHE A 59 5.82 3.24 0.66
C PHE A 59 6.56 1.93 0.88
N ARG A 60 7.88 2.03 1.05
CA ARG A 60 8.78 0.89 1.17
C ARG A 60 9.31 0.80 2.60
N VAL A 61 9.19 -0.39 3.19
CA VAL A 61 9.78 -0.72 4.48
C VAL A 61 10.62 -1.97 4.31
N GLY A 62 11.94 -1.82 4.32
CA GLY A 62 12.87 -2.89 3.97
C GLY A 62 12.57 -3.47 2.59
N ASP A 63 12.18 -4.75 2.54
CA ASP A 63 11.79 -5.43 1.31
C ASP A 63 10.28 -5.44 1.02
N TYR A 64 9.48 -4.84 1.88
CA TYR A 64 8.03 -4.79 1.74
C TYR A 64 7.57 -3.47 1.13
N ARG A 65 6.49 -3.55 0.35
CA ARG A 65 5.76 -2.40 -0.18
C ARG A 65 4.38 -2.42 0.42
N ILE A 66 3.99 -1.29 0.98
CA ILE A 66 2.69 -1.16 1.62
C ILE A 66 1.84 -0.25 0.76
N TYR A 67 0.70 -0.78 0.33
CA TYR A 67 -0.25 -0.10 -0.55
C TYR A 67 -1.45 0.35 0.26
N PHE A 68 -1.75 1.64 0.24
CA PHE A 68 -2.79 2.23 1.05
C PHE A 68 -3.49 3.39 0.34
N GLU A 69 -4.68 3.72 0.80
CA GLU A 69 -5.44 4.88 0.36
C GLU A 69 -5.76 5.80 1.53
N ARG A 70 -6.04 7.07 1.21
CA ARG A 70 -6.59 8.02 2.19
C ARG A 70 -8.02 7.62 2.54
N HIS A 71 -8.36 7.73 3.81
CA HIS A 71 -9.70 7.49 4.34
C HIS A 71 -10.13 8.65 5.25
N PRO A 72 -11.42 8.99 5.37
CA PRO A 72 -11.88 10.08 6.25
C PRO A 72 -11.45 9.98 7.73
N LEU A 73 -11.06 8.78 8.18
CA LEU A 73 -10.55 8.51 9.53
C LEU A 73 -9.02 8.41 9.61
N GLY A 74 -8.32 8.41 8.48
CA GLY A 74 -6.87 8.23 8.39
C GLY A 74 -6.46 7.55 7.08
N VAL A 75 -6.03 6.30 7.15
CA VAL A 75 -5.63 5.50 5.97
C VAL A 75 -6.18 4.09 6.03
N VAL A 76 -6.44 3.51 4.87
CA VAL A 76 -6.77 2.09 4.70
C VAL A 76 -5.62 1.39 3.98
N VAL A 77 -5.03 0.41 4.64
CA VAL A 77 -3.99 -0.45 4.08
C VAL A 77 -4.66 -1.58 3.31
N HIS A 78 -4.45 -1.60 1.99
CA HIS A 78 -5.03 -2.60 1.12
C HIS A 78 -4.21 -3.87 1.06
N ARG A 79 -2.88 -3.73 0.93
CA ARG A 79 -1.93 -4.85 0.79
C ARG A 79 -0.55 -4.53 1.34
N ILE A 80 0.14 -5.56 1.81
CA ILE A 80 1.54 -5.54 2.21
C ILE A 80 2.27 -6.64 1.43
N LEU A 81 3.06 -6.24 0.43
CA LEU A 81 3.66 -7.16 -0.53
C LEU A 81 5.17 -7.23 -0.34
N SER A 82 5.72 -8.44 -0.41
CA SER A 82 7.17 -8.64 -0.45
C SER A 82 7.74 -8.25 -1.82
N ARG A 83 9.04 -7.96 -1.88
CA ARG A 83 9.77 -7.75 -3.13
C ARG A 83 9.60 -8.91 -4.12
N ASN A 84 9.52 -10.15 -3.64
CA ASN A 84 9.38 -11.33 -4.51
C ASN A 84 8.00 -11.35 -5.18
N THR A 85 6.95 -11.13 -4.41
CA THR A 85 5.57 -11.03 -4.93
C THR A 85 5.45 -9.93 -5.99
N LEU A 86 6.16 -8.82 -5.82
CA LEU A 86 6.16 -7.74 -6.82
C LEU A 86 6.89 -8.08 -8.10
N LYS A 87 8.01 -8.81 -8.01
CA LYS A 87 8.72 -9.27 -9.21
C LYS A 87 7.81 -10.10 -10.11
N ASP A 88 6.88 -10.88 -9.54
CA ASP A 88 5.93 -11.68 -10.32
C ASP A 88 4.98 -10.80 -11.15
N PHE A 89 4.63 -9.60 -10.67
CA PHE A 89 3.84 -8.62 -11.41
C PHE A 89 4.67 -7.85 -12.44
N LEU A 90 5.91 -7.49 -12.09
CA LEU A 90 6.80 -6.67 -12.92
C LEU A 90 7.45 -7.48 -14.06
N TYR A 91 7.66 -8.80 -13.88
CA TYR A 91 8.22 -9.67 -14.93
C TYR A 91 7.33 -9.75 -16.18
N ARG A 92 6.04 -9.39 -16.04
CA ARG A 92 5.08 -9.35 -17.15
C ARG A 92 5.10 -8.02 -17.91
N SER A 93 5.86 -7.03 -17.45
CA SER A 93 5.98 -5.71 -18.04
C SER A 93 7.28 -5.66 -18.86
N SER A 94 7.16 -5.74 -20.18
CA SER A 94 8.29 -5.80 -21.12
C SER A 94 8.95 -4.44 -21.43
N LEU A 95 8.73 -3.41 -20.61
CA LEU A 95 9.13 -2.03 -20.90
C LEU A 95 10.04 -1.43 -19.82
N PRO A 96 10.96 -0.52 -20.18
CA PRO A 96 11.85 0.19 -19.26
C PRO A 96 11.13 1.36 -18.57
N THR A 97 9.92 1.13 -18.04
CA THR A 97 9.13 2.10 -17.27
C THR A 97 9.38 1.94 -15.77
N GLY A 98 9.10 2.98 -14.99
CA GLY A 98 9.23 2.95 -13.54
C GLY A 98 8.35 1.87 -12.88
N GLU A 99 8.72 1.40 -11.68
CA GLU A 99 7.97 0.36 -10.94
C GLU A 99 6.48 0.69 -10.82
N ASP A 100 6.15 1.97 -10.63
CA ASP A 100 4.78 2.46 -10.40
C ASP A 100 3.97 2.43 -11.69
N GLU A 101 4.55 2.85 -12.81
CA GLU A 101 3.93 2.83 -14.14
C GLU A 101 3.63 1.40 -14.57
N ALA A 102 4.61 0.50 -14.41
CA ALA A 102 4.46 -0.91 -14.74
C ALA A 102 3.35 -1.60 -13.92
N LEU A 103 3.19 -1.24 -12.65
CA LEU A 103 2.10 -1.76 -11.80
C LEU A 103 0.76 -1.09 -12.12
N GLN A 104 0.75 0.21 -12.41
CA GLN A 104 -0.43 0.97 -12.76
C GLN A 104 -1.13 0.40 -14.00
N GLU A 105 -0.35 -0.02 -15.00
CA GLU A 105 -0.88 -0.63 -16.22
C GLU A 105 -1.27 -2.11 -16.07
N ASN A 106 -0.88 -2.78 -14.97
CA ASN A 106 -1.09 -4.22 -14.80
C ASN A 106 -2.50 -4.54 -14.25
N PRO A 107 -3.42 -5.13 -15.05
CA PRO A 107 -4.78 -5.40 -14.60
C PRO A 107 -4.86 -6.45 -13.48
N GLN A 108 -3.92 -7.40 -13.45
CA GLN A 108 -3.87 -8.45 -12.42
C GLN A 108 -3.43 -7.89 -11.08
N PHE A 109 -2.52 -6.93 -11.06
CA PHE A 109 -2.13 -6.22 -9.85
C PHE A 109 -3.36 -5.56 -9.21
N TRP A 110 -4.12 -4.80 -9.99
CA TRP A 110 -5.31 -4.14 -9.46
C TRP A 110 -6.44 -5.09 -9.09
N ALA A 111 -6.71 -6.15 -9.87
CA ALA A 111 -7.69 -7.17 -9.46
C ALA A 111 -7.32 -7.79 -8.09
N MET A 112 -6.02 -7.90 -7.83
CA MET A 112 -5.47 -8.40 -6.57
C MET A 112 -5.59 -7.36 -5.43
N ILE A 113 -5.49 -6.05 -5.72
CA ILE A 113 -5.82 -4.97 -4.76
C ILE A 113 -7.33 -4.96 -4.46
N ASP A 114 -8.17 -4.97 -5.49
CA ASP A 114 -9.64 -4.84 -5.38
C ASP A 114 -10.26 -6.03 -4.64
N SER A 115 -9.76 -7.25 -4.88
CA SER A 115 -10.20 -8.46 -4.17
C SER A 115 -9.93 -8.41 -2.66
N ALA A 116 -8.97 -7.60 -2.22
CA ALA A 116 -8.71 -7.36 -0.80
C ALA A 116 -9.63 -6.29 -0.19
N GLY A 117 -10.02 -5.29 -0.97
CA GLY A 117 -10.90 -4.19 -0.57
C GLY A 117 -12.40 -4.54 -0.54
N ALA A 118 -12.84 -5.56 -1.27
CA ALA A 118 -14.25 -5.91 -1.46
C ALA A 118 -15.08 -6.26 -0.19
N LYS A 119 -14.47 -6.27 1.00
CA LYS A 119 -15.13 -6.56 2.28
C LYS A 119 -15.33 -5.36 3.21
N VAL A 120 -14.95 -4.15 2.81
CA VAL A 120 -15.25 -2.95 3.59
C VAL A 120 -16.40 -2.20 2.91
N ARG A 121 -17.63 -2.67 3.14
CA ARG A 121 -18.87 -1.94 2.86
C ARG A 121 -19.52 -1.55 4.17
#